data_AF-I7B3T4-F1
#
_entry.id   AF-I7B3T4-F1
#
_cell.length_a   1.000
_cell.length_b   1.000
_cell.length_c   1.000
_cell.angle_alpha   90.00
_cell.angle_beta   90.00
_cell.angle_gamma   90.00
#
_symmetry.space_group_name_H-M   'P 1'
#
loop_
_entity.id
_entity.type
_entity.pdbx_description
1 polymer ?
#
loop_
_entity_poly.entity_id
_entity_poly.type
_entity_poly.pdbx_seq_one_letter_code
_entity_poly.pdbx_strand_id
1 'polypeptide(L)' 'MHGRVDDLDLWSGSAKIYRCLEQLQPAPQRCILHAYVDGCSHAEIAGLLGAPLGTVKAWIKRSLKALRECLE' A
#
# COMPACT_ATOMS: atom_id res chain seq x y z
N MET A 1 -18.73 -20.69 24.14
CA MET A 1 -17.34 -20.36 24.54
C MET A 1 -16.56 -20.01 23.29
N HIS A 2 -16.60 -18.76 22.83
CA HIS A 2 -15.98 -18.32 21.57
C HIS A 2 -15.01 -17.18 21.88
N GLY A 3 -13.77 -17.27 21.39
CA GLY A 3 -12.83 -16.14 21.42
C GLY A 3 -11.51 -16.42 22.17
N ARG A 4 -10.57 -17.10 21.52
CA ARG A 4 -9.12 -16.98 21.81
C ARG A 4 -8.27 -17.33 20.57
N VAL A 5 -8.64 -16.72 19.46
CA VAL A 5 -7.94 -16.66 18.17
C VAL A 5 -8.33 -15.23 17.74
N ASP A 6 -7.48 -14.19 17.72
CA ASP A 6 -6.28 -14.00 16.89
C ASP A 6 -5.54 -12.66 17.22
N ASP A 7 -5.27 -12.30 18.48
CA ASP A 7 -4.62 -10.99 18.76
C ASP A 7 -3.17 -10.91 18.21
N LEU A 8 -2.46 -12.05 18.22
CA LEU A 8 -1.08 -12.17 17.72
C LEU A 8 -1.00 -12.34 16.18
N ASP A 9 -2.06 -12.85 15.54
CA ASP A 9 -2.11 -13.07 14.08
C ASP A 9 -2.48 -11.78 13.32
N LEU A 10 -3.33 -10.92 13.91
CA LEU A 10 -3.64 -9.58 13.38
C LEU A 10 -2.39 -8.68 13.31
N TRP A 11 -1.48 -8.78 14.29
CA TRP A 11 -0.21 -8.04 14.25
C TRP A 11 0.75 -8.62 13.19
N SER A 12 0.75 -9.94 13.02
CA SER A 12 1.58 -10.64 12.03
C SER A 12 1.18 -10.32 10.58
N GLY A 13 -0.13 -10.21 10.29
CA GLY A 13 -0.61 -9.79 8.97
C GLY A 13 -0.21 -8.36 8.61
N SER A 14 -0.31 -7.45 9.59
CA SER A 14 0.08 -6.04 9.47
C SER A 14 1.58 -5.89 9.21
N ALA A 15 2.41 -6.66 9.93
CA ALA A 15 3.86 -6.64 9.78
C ALA A 15 4.33 -7.13 8.39
N LYS A 16 3.70 -8.17 7.84
CA LYS A 16 4.01 -8.68 6.49
C LYS A 16 3.73 -7.64 5.40
N ILE A 17 2.56 -6.99 5.46
CA ILE A 17 2.21 -5.92 4.52
C ILE A 17 3.21 -4.78 4.60
N TYR A 18 3.59 -4.37 5.82
CA TYR A 18 4.58 -3.31 6.00
C TYR A 18 5.93 -3.68 5.36
N ARG A 19 6.42 -4.90 5.57
CA ARG A 19 7.64 -5.40 4.92
C ARG A 19 7.55 -5.45 3.40
N CYS A 20 6.38 -5.80 2.85
CA CYS A 20 6.17 -5.78 1.41
C CYS A 20 6.11 -4.35 0.86
N LEU A 21 5.50 -3.41 1.59
CA LEU A 21 5.50 -1.98 1.25
C LEU A 21 6.90 -1.37 1.27
N GLU A 22 7.76 -1.78 2.21
CA GLU A 22 9.16 -1.34 2.27
C GLU A 22 9.99 -1.80 1.06
N GLN A 23 9.56 -2.85 0.34
CA GLN A 23 10.23 -3.31 -0.88
C GLN A 23 9.85 -2.49 -2.13
N LEU A 24 8.81 -1.66 -2.05
CA LEU A 24 8.45 -0.76 -3.13
C LEU A 24 9.41 0.43 -3.18
N GLN A 25 9.56 1.00 -4.37
CA GLN A 25 10.25 2.28 -4.52
C GLN A 25 9.52 3.37 -3.72
N PRO A 26 10.24 4.41 -3.23
CA PRO A 26 9.69 5.40 -2.30
C PRO A 26 8.50 6.19 -2.87
N ALA A 27 8.50 6.49 -4.16
CA ALA A 27 7.39 7.20 -4.80
C ALA A 27 6.10 6.35 -4.89
N PRO A 28 6.12 5.12 -5.44
CA PRO A 28 4.98 4.21 -5.39
C PRO A 28 4.48 3.88 -3.97
N GLN A 29 5.39 3.73 -3.00
CA GLN A 29 5.01 3.48 -1.60
C GLN A 29 4.17 4.63 -1.05
N ARG A 30 4.60 5.88 -1.27
CA ARG A 30 3.84 7.08 -0.88
C ARG A 30 2.50 7.19 -1.61
N CYS A 31 2.41 6.81 -2.88
CA CYS A 31 1.13 6.74 -3.58
C CYS A 31 0.13 5.83 -2.88
N ILE A 32 0.57 4.64 -2.44
CA ILE A 32 -0.31 3.67 -1.79
C ILE A 32 -0.74 4.16 -0.41
N LEU A 33 0.18 4.74 0.36
CA LEU A 33 -0.14 5.39 1.64
C LEU A 33 -1.19 6.50 1.45
N HIS A 34 -0.96 7.44 0.53
CA HIS A 34 -1.92 8.51 0.30
C HIS A 34 -3.28 8.02 -0.22
N ALA A 35 -3.29 6.99 -1.07
CA ALA A 35 -4.54 6.45 -1.61
C ALA A 35 -5.38 5.69 -0.57
N TYR A 36 -4.74 4.87 0.28
CA TYR A 36 -5.45 3.93 1.16
C TYR A 36 -5.47 4.34 2.64
N VAL A 37 -4.49 5.14 3.09
CA VAL A 37 -4.41 5.63 4.47
C VAL A 37 -4.97 7.04 4.58
N ASP A 38 -4.53 7.96 3.70
CA ASP A 38 -5.03 9.34 3.70
C ASP A 38 -6.34 9.52 2.90
N GLY A 39 -6.73 8.53 2.09
CA GLY A 39 -7.95 8.58 1.28
C GLY A 39 -7.89 9.57 0.10
N CYS A 40 -6.69 9.98 -0.32
CA CYS A 40 -6.51 10.91 -1.42
C CYS A 40 -6.90 10.31 -2.77
N SER A 41 -7.46 11.15 -3.64
CA SER A 41 -7.75 10.79 -5.02
C SER A 41 -6.46 10.67 -5.84
N HIS A 42 -6.48 9.88 -6.91
CA HIS A 42 -5.36 9.76 -7.85
C HIS A 42 -4.83 11.11 -8.37
N ALA A 43 -5.72 12.09 -8.57
CA ALA A 43 -5.36 13.44 -9.01
C ALA A 43 -4.68 14.26 -7.91
N GLU A 44 -5.11 14.11 -6.66
CA GLU A 44 -4.49 14.78 -5.51
C GLU A 44 -3.09 14.23 -5.27
N ILE A 45 -2.92 12.90 -5.35
CA ILE A 45 -1.62 12.23 -5.24
C ILE A 45 -0.66 12.69 -6.35
N ALA A 46 -1.17 12.86 -7.58
CA ALA A 46 -0.40 13.41 -8.69
C ALA A 46 0.10 14.84 -8.39
N GLY A 47 -0.75 15.68 -7.79
CA GLY A 47 -0.38 17.01 -7.32
C GLY A 47 0.66 16.98 -6.18
N LEU A 48 0.45 16.14 -5.17
CA LEU A 48 1.33 15.99 -4.01
C LEU A 48 2.74 15.51 -4.38
N LEU A 49 2.83 14.59 -5.35
CA LEU A 49 4.09 14.00 -5.78
C LEU A 49 4.72 14.72 -6.99
N GLY A 50 4.05 15.72 -7.56
CA GLY A 50 4.51 16.40 -8.77
C GLY A 50 4.66 15.46 -9.98
N ALA A 51 3.88 14.37 -10.02
CA ALA A 51 3.97 13.32 -11.03
C ALA A 51 2.71 13.30 -11.90
N PRO A 52 2.81 12.99 -13.20
CA PRO A 52 1.62 12.93 -14.06
C PRO A 52 0.66 11.81 -13.64
N LEU A 53 -0.64 12.07 -13.78
CA LEU A 53 -1.71 11.16 -13.35
C LEU A 53 -1.57 9.73 -13.93
N GLY A 54 -1.10 9.61 -15.17
CA GLY A 54 -0.81 8.32 -15.81
C GLY A 54 0.28 7.54 -15.08
N THR A 55 1.32 8.22 -14.60
CA THR A 55 2.40 7.62 -13.80
C THR A 55 1.90 7.18 -12.44
N VAL A 56 1.08 7.99 -11.76
CA VAL A 56 0.48 7.63 -10.47
C VAL A 56 -0.40 6.39 -10.60
N LYS A 57 -1.28 6.34 -11.60
CA LYS A 57 -2.11 5.15 -11.88
C LYS A 57 -1.25 3.90 -12.16
N ALA A 58 -0.18 4.05 -12.94
CA ALA A 58 0.74 2.95 -13.22
C ALA A 58 1.54 2.51 -11.98
N TRP A 59 1.94 3.45 -11.12
CA TRP A 59 2.58 3.13 -9.84
C TRP A 59 1.64 2.36 -8.93
N ILE A 60 0.39 2.80 -8.77
CA ILE A 60 -0.59 2.11 -7.91
C ILE A 60 -0.87 0.70 -8.43
N LYS A 61 -1.15 0.54 -9.74
CA LYS A 61 -1.39 -0.78 -10.33
C LYS A 61 -0.21 -1.74 -10.14
N ARG A 62 1.02 -1.27 -10.37
CA ARG A 62 2.24 -2.08 -10.18
C ARG A 62 2.51 -2.39 -8.71
N SER A 63 2.25 -1.44 -7.83
CA SER A 63 2.41 -1.58 -6.38
C SER A 63 1.46 -2.63 -5.82
N LEU A 64 0.18 -2.61 -6.20
CA LEU A 64 -0.80 -3.61 -5.81
C LEU A 64 -0.41 -5.01 -6.31
N LYS A 65 0.12 -5.11 -7.53
CA LYS A 65 0.65 -6.37 -8.06
C LYS A 65 1.83 -6.89 -7.22
N ALA A 66 2.82 -6.03 -6.96
CA ALA A 66 3.98 -6.38 -6.16
C ALA A 66 3.61 -6.76 -4.71
N LEU A 67 2.66 -6.05 -4.10
CA LEU A 67 2.13 -6.39 -2.78
C LEU A 67 1.46 -7.75 -2.79
N ARG A 68 0.66 -8.06 -3.82
CA ARG A 68 0.05 -9.39 -3.96
C ARG A 68 1.11 -10.48 -4.07
N GLU A 69 2.10 -10.30 -4.94
CA GLU A 69 3.19 -11.26 -5.14
C GLU A 69 4.08 -11.45 -3.90
N CYS A 70 4.16 -10.45 -3.02
CA CYS A 70 4.94 -10.50 -1.79
C CYS A 70 4.17 -11.11 -0.61
N LEU A 71 2.84 -11.06 -0.63
CA LEU A 71 1.98 -11.66 0.38
C LEU A 71 1.67 -13.14 0.12
N GLU A 72 1.80 -13.57 -1.13
CA GLU A 72 1.71 -14.99 -1.56
C GLU A 72 2.99 -15.76 -1.18
#